data_AF-A0A356T4E1-F1
#
_entry.id   AF-A0A356T4E1-F1
#
_cell.length_a   1.000
_cell.length_b   1.000
_cell.length_c   1.000
_cell.angle_alpha   90.00
_cell.angle_beta   90.00
_cell.angle_gamma   90.00
#
_symmetry.space_group_name_H-M   'P 1'
#
loop_
_entity.id
_entity.type
_entity.pdbx_description
1 polymer ?
#
loop_
_entity_poly.entity_id
_entity_poly.type
_entity_poly.pdbx_seq_one_letter_code
_entity_poly.pdbx_strand_id
1 'polypeptide(L)'
;ALATSPDRFARVCAALEDGQQEVRAVAADWLADIGDPAAIGPLSKAVRREKRELPKGAMFRALEALGVDLEPYLDREALKKEAQKKLKKGIPDKLAWFPFDALPTPRWKSDDAPVARESLEWLLVTAHKLKSPQPSPLLRLYAEHWSGAEELGEFVLDAWIDQDTRGPSRDEVESVARRRAKQTVQWTGEPEQEVFERTMRELILQPLGSAQADRGVLAFPAAMGGARVVETVEAYLKRWYGWRAPQCKTLIQMLAQRDDGRSIQLLLATATRFRTKGIRKEAEKRVVEVAERRGWTPAELADRTAPTAGFELDETDGRPVLRLDLGQRTLLARLDAELSVVLDKGDGKVSKAFPKPRKDDEPTLAAAAKRAFSAAKKQAKQTVQMQSTRFYDAMCVGQRWDLETWRTYLWGHPIVGRLCERLVWIAMRGDTLLS
;
A
#
# COMPACT_ATOMS: atom_id res chain seq x y z
N ALA A 1 -13.03 -32.58 -5.19
CA ALA A 1 -13.04 -33.59 -6.27
C ALA A 1 -11.80 -33.53 -7.17
N LEU A 2 -11.37 -32.37 -7.66
CA LEU A 2 -10.18 -32.24 -8.54
C LEU A 2 -8.81 -32.19 -7.83
N ALA A 3 -8.77 -31.95 -6.51
CA ALA A 3 -7.51 -31.82 -5.76
C ALA A 3 -6.69 -33.12 -5.66
N THR A 4 -7.31 -34.28 -5.91
CA THR A 4 -6.72 -35.62 -5.72
C THR A 4 -6.62 -36.44 -7.01
N SER A 5 -6.79 -35.84 -8.19
CA SER A 5 -6.80 -36.56 -9.47
C SER A 5 -5.41 -36.62 -10.14
N PRO A 6 -4.97 -37.80 -10.65
CA PRO A 6 -3.68 -37.97 -11.34
C PRO A 6 -3.52 -37.08 -12.59
N ASP A 7 -4.61 -36.78 -13.30
CA ASP A 7 -4.60 -35.96 -14.52
C ASP A 7 -4.89 -34.47 -14.26
N ARG A 8 -4.79 -34.02 -13.00
CA ARG A 8 -5.16 -32.65 -12.60
C ARG A 8 -4.46 -31.61 -13.48
N PHE A 9 -3.15 -31.73 -13.67
CA PHE A 9 -2.37 -30.76 -14.43
C PHE A 9 -2.86 -30.62 -15.88
N ALA A 10 -3.03 -31.74 -16.59
CA ALA A 10 -3.49 -31.76 -17.97
C ALA A 10 -4.91 -31.18 -18.11
N ARG A 11 -5.82 -31.52 -17.17
CA ARG A 11 -7.20 -30.99 -17.17
C ARG A 11 -7.23 -29.48 -16.94
N VAL A 12 -6.39 -28.97 -16.03
CA VAL A 12 -6.31 -27.53 -15.77
C VAL A 12 -5.72 -26.80 -16.96
N CYS A 13 -4.70 -27.36 -17.63
CA CYS A 13 -4.18 -26.79 -18.87
C CYS A 13 -5.24 -26.73 -19.98
N ALA A 14 -6.05 -27.79 -20.14
CA ALA A 14 -7.15 -27.80 -21.11
C ALA A 14 -8.22 -26.74 -20.79
N ALA A 15 -8.48 -26.50 -19.50
CA ALA A 15 -9.44 -25.49 -19.04
C ALA A 15 -9.02 -24.05 -19.37
N LEU A 16 -7.77 -23.78 -19.77
CA LEU A 16 -7.35 -22.49 -20.31
C LEU A 16 -8.00 -22.16 -21.67
N GLU A 17 -8.58 -23.14 -22.35
CA GLU A 17 -9.30 -22.94 -23.63
C GLU A 17 -10.84 -23.02 -23.45
N ASP A 18 -11.34 -23.09 -22.21
CA ASP A 18 -12.78 -23.18 -21.91
C ASP A 18 -13.57 -21.96 -22.43
N GLY A 19 -14.82 -22.15 -22.83
CA GLY A 19 -15.69 -21.07 -23.31
C GLY A 19 -16.00 -20.01 -22.24
N GLN A 20 -16.05 -20.40 -20.96
CA GLN A 20 -16.35 -19.51 -19.84
C GLN A 20 -15.09 -18.80 -19.34
N GLN A 21 -15.12 -17.47 -19.29
CA GLN A 21 -13.96 -16.67 -18.86
C GLN A 21 -13.58 -16.93 -17.39
N GLU A 22 -14.56 -17.25 -16.55
CA GLU A 22 -14.37 -17.55 -15.13
C GLU A 22 -13.61 -18.86 -14.96
N VAL A 23 -13.90 -19.87 -15.79
CA VAL A 23 -13.19 -21.16 -15.78
C VAL A 23 -11.74 -20.95 -16.21
N ARG A 24 -11.49 -20.18 -17.27
CA ARG A 24 -10.13 -19.87 -17.72
C ARG A 24 -9.32 -19.11 -16.67
N ALA A 25 -9.94 -18.17 -15.97
CA ALA A 25 -9.28 -17.42 -14.89
C ALA A 25 -8.91 -18.33 -13.71
N VAL A 26 -9.85 -19.17 -13.26
CA VAL A 26 -9.62 -20.14 -12.18
C VAL A 26 -8.56 -21.17 -12.59
N ALA A 27 -8.55 -21.61 -13.85
CA ALA A 27 -7.53 -22.51 -14.36
C ALA A 27 -6.13 -21.88 -14.29
N ALA A 28 -5.98 -20.62 -14.70
CA ALA A 28 -4.71 -19.91 -14.58
C ALA A 28 -4.28 -19.74 -13.12
N ASP A 29 -5.20 -19.35 -12.21
CA ASP A 29 -4.90 -19.27 -10.77
C ASP A 29 -4.43 -20.62 -10.21
N TRP A 30 -5.08 -21.72 -10.60
CA TRP A 30 -4.66 -23.06 -10.20
C TRP A 30 -3.28 -23.47 -10.72
N LEU A 31 -2.91 -23.05 -11.93
CA LEU A 31 -1.56 -23.32 -12.46
C LEU A 31 -0.50 -22.52 -11.71
N ALA A 32 -0.83 -21.29 -11.29
CA ALA A 32 0.03 -20.50 -10.42
C ALA A 32 0.25 -21.22 -9.08
N ASP A 33 -0.83 -21.72 -8.45
CA ASP A 33 -0.77 -22.44 -7.18
C ASP A 33 -0.02 -23.79 -7.29
N ILE A 34 -0.07 -24.45 -8.46
CA ILE A 34 0.67 -25.68 -8.72
C ILE A 34 2.17 -25.40 -8.82
N GLY A 35 2.56 -24.27 -9.44
CA GLY A 35 3.96 -23.86 -9.56
C GLY A 35 4.82 -24.73 -10.48
N ASP A 36 4.21 -25.57 -11.33
CA ASP A 36 4.94 -26.45 -12.27
C ASP A 36 5.34 -25.67 -13.54
N PRO A 37 6.64 -25.55 -13.85
CA PRO A 37 7.13 -24.86 -15.06
C PRO A 37 6.57 -25.39 -16.38
N ALA A 38 6.04 -26.62 -16.43
CA ALA A 38 5.38 -27.16 -17.61
C ALA A 38 4.14 -26.32 -18.04
N ALA A 39 3.57 -25.51 -17.13
CA ALA A 39 2.43 -24.65 -17.41
C ALA A 39 2.79 -23.38 -18.22
N ILE A 40 4.08 -23.02 -18.28
CA ILE A 40 4.55 -21.79 -18.96
C ILE A 40 4.13 -21.79 -20.44
N GLY A 41 4.33 -22.90 -21.15
CA GLY A 41 3.98 -23.03 -22.57
C GLY A 41 2.48 -22.84 -22.83
N PRO A 42 1.60 -23.62 -22.18
CA PRO A 42 0.15 -23.45 -22.25
C PRO A 42 -0.33 -22.04 -21.91
N LEU A 43 0.13 -21.46 -20.79
CA LEU A 43 -0.24 -20.11 -20.35
C LEU A 43 0.21 -19.04 -21.36
N SER A 44 1.45 -19.13 -21.85
CA SER A 44 2.00 -18.20 -22.84
C SER A 44 1.22 -18.21 -24.15
N LYS A 45 0.77 -19.39 -24.59
CA LYS A 45 -0.08 -19.55 -25.78
C LYS A 45 -1.48 -18.98 -25.53
N ALA A 46 -2.08 -19.28 -24.39
CA ALA A 46 -3.42 -18.84 -24.04
C ALA A 46 -3.52 -17.31 -23.90
N VAL A 47 -2.59 -16.69 -23.17
CA VAL A 47 -2.62 -15.24 -22.89
C VAL A 47 -2.51 -14.38 -24.14
N ARG A 48 -1.77 -14.83 -25.16
CA ARG A 48 -1.64 -14.13 -26.45
C ARG A 48 -2.95 -14.08 -27.24
N ARG A 49 -3.87 -15.01 -26.98
CA ARG A 49 -5.18 -15.10 -27.65
C ARG A 49 -6.31 -14.57 -26.78
N GLU A 50 -6.06 -14.35 -25.49
CA GLU A 50 -7.06 -13.93 -24.52
C GLU A 50 -7.45 -12.46 -24.71
N LYS A 51 -8.76 -12.23 -24.79
CA LYS A 51 -9.38 -10.91 -25.01
C LYS A 51 -10.17 -10.40 -23.82
N ARG A 52 -10.40 -11.25 -22.82
CA ARG A 52 -11.14 -10.94 -21.60
C ARG A 52 -10.14 -10.59 -20.49
N GLU A 53 -10.36 -9.45 -19.86
CA GLU A 53 -9.45 -8.91 -18.85
C GLU A 53 -9.28 -9.83 -17.64
N LEU A 54 -10.36 -10.45 -17.19
CA LEU A 54 -10.35 -11.34 -16.02
C LEU A 54 -9.39 -12.53 -16.20
N PRO A 55 -9.56 -13.42 -17.19
CA PRO A 55 -8.61 -14.51 -17.42
C PRO A 55 -7.24 -14.02 -17.88
N LYS A 56 -7.13 -12.93 -18.67
CA LYS A 56 -5.83 -12.40 -19.09
C LYS A 56 -4.98 -11.97 -17.89
N GLY A 57 -5.61 -11.27 -16.93
CA GLY A 57 -4.96 -10.88 -15.68
C GLY A 57 -4.55 -12.07 -14.82
N ALA A 58 -5.36 -13.14 -14.76
CA ALA A 58 -5.01 -14.38 -14.05
C ALA A 58 -3.84 -15.13 -14.74
N MET A 59 -3.85 -15.21 -16.07
CA MET A 59 -2.75 -15.83 -16.85
C MET A 59 -1.43 -15.09 -16.66
N PHE A 60 -1.44 -13.75 -16.67
CA PHE A 60 -0.22 -12.99 -16.36
C PHE A 60 0.27 -13.23 -14.93
N ARG A 61 -0.63 -13.33 -13.94
CA ARG A 61 -0.23 -13.63 -12.55
C ARG A 61 0.41 -15.01 -12.45
N ALA A 62 -0.13 -15.98 -13.17
CA ALA A 62 0.43 -17.33 -13.21
C ALA A 62 1.82 -17.36 -13.87
N LEU A 63 2.01 -16.63 -14.98
CA LEU A 63 3.31 -16.53 -15.65
C LEU A 63 4.36 -15.85 -14.75
N GLU A 64 4.00 -14.75 -14.09
CA GLU A 64 4.87 -14.05 -13.14
C GLU A 64 5.25 -14.94 -11.95
N ALA A 65 4.28 -15.66 -11.37
CA ALA A 65 4.52 -16.62 -10.28
C ALA A 65 5.45 -17.78 -10.70
N LEU A 66 5.48 -18.12 -11.99
CA LEU A 66 6.38 -19.12 -12.58
C LEU A 66 7.74 -18.54 -13.00
N GLY A 67 8.02 -17.27 -12.69
CA GLY A 67 9.29 -16.60 -12.98
C GLY A 67 9.47 -16.18 -14.44
N VAL A 68 8.37 -16.07 -15.20
CA VAL A 68 8.42 -15.62 -16.60
C VAL A 68 8.51 -14.10 -16.65
N ASP A 69 9.50 -13.59 -17.39
CA ASP A 69 9.59 -12.17 -17.74
C ASP A 69 8.40 -11.75 -18.62
N LEU A 70 7.68 -10.72 -18.16
CA LEU A 70 6.50 -10.20 -18.83
C LEU A 70 6.80 -9.04 -19.79
N GLU A 71 8.03 -8.51 -19.83
CA GLU A 71 8.42 -7.43 -20.74
C GLU A 71 8.06 -7.69 -22.22
N PRO A 72 8.20 -8.92 -22.76
CA PRO A 72 7.79 -9.23 -24.14
C PRO A 72 6.28 -9.08 -24.42
N TYR A 73 5.45 -8.94 -23.38
CA TYR A 73 4.01 -8.71 -23.49
C TYR A 73 3.63 -7.22 -23.41
N LEU A 74 4.60 -6.34 -23.19
CA LEU A 74 4.43 -4.89 -23.19
C LEU A 74 4.34 -4.38 -24.63
N ASP A 75 3.12 -4.19 -25.12
CA ASP A 75 2.86 -3.69 -26.47
C ASP A 75 2.06 -2.38 -26.42
N ARG A 76 2.80 -1.27 -26.58
CA ARG A 76 2.28 0.10 -26.51
C ARG A 76 1.26 0.38 -27.60
N GLU A 77 1.54 -0.09 -28.81
CA GLU A 77 0.72 0.14 -29.99
C GLU A 77 -0.55 -0.71 -29.95
N ALA A 78 -0.44 -1.97 -29.50
CA ALA A 78 -1.62 -2.80 -29.27
C ALA A 78 -2.50 -2.23 -28.16
N LEU A 79 -1.93 -1.77 -27.03
CA LEU A 79 -2.70 -1.14 -25.97
C LEU A 79 -3.44 0.10 -26.47
N LYS A 80 -2.78 0.97 -27.24
CA LYS A 80 -3.39 2.16 -27.83
C LYS A 80 -4.51 1.83 -28.81
N LYS A 81 -4.27 0.90 -29.74
CA LYS A 81 -5.29 0.44 -30.71
C LYS A 81 -6.48 -0.20 -30.02
N GLU A 82 -6.24 -0.99 -28.97
CA GLU A 82 -7.31 -1.57 -28.16
C GLU A 82 -8.11 -0.48 -27.44
N ALA A 83 -7.44 0.47 -26.79
CA ALA A 83 -8.07 1.58 -26.10
C ALA A 83 -9.00 2.38 -27.04
N GLN A 84 -8.49 2.80 -28.20
CA GLN A 84 -9.27 3.53 -29.21
C GLN A 84 -10.51 2.73 -29.65
N LYS A 85 -10.36 1.41 -29.84
CA LYS A 85 -11.48 0.53 -30.22
C LYS A 85 -12.51 0.41 -29.09
N LYS A 86 -12.08 0.26 -27.85
CA LYS A 86 -12.94 -0.03 -26.70
C LYS A 86 -13.62 1.22 -26.13
N LEU A 87 -12.97 2.38 -26.26
CA LEU A 87 -13.47 3.68 -25.82
C LEU A 87 -14.25 4.43 -26.91
N LYS A 88 -14.53 3.81 -28.06
CA LYS A 88 -15.33 4.43 -29.14
C LYS A 88 -16.71 4.93 -28.67
N LYS A 89 -17.28 4.33 -27.62
CA LYS A 89 -18.56 4.73 -27.01
C LYS A 89 -18.39 5.68 -25.81
N GLY A 90 -17.19 6.16 -25.56
CA GLY A 90 -16.85 6.98 -24.39
C GLY A 90 -16.55 6.16 -23.13
N ILE A 91 -16.26 6.90 -22.06
CA ILE A 91 -16.05 6.38 -20.71
C ILE A 91 -17.40 5.91 -20.12
N PRO A 92 -17.45 4.81 -19.36
CA PRO A 92 -18.68 4.38 -18.70
C PRO A 92 -19.25 5.44 -17.75
N ASP A 93 -20.57 5.68 -17.78
CA ASP A 93 -21.26 6.67 -16.92
C ASP A 93 -20.99 6.50 -15.43
N LYS A 94 -20.72 5.26 -14.98
CA LYS A 94 -20.36 4.97 -13.57
C LYS A 94 -19.08 5.67 -13.13
N LEU A 95 -18.21 6.04 -14.07
CA LEU A 95 -16.98 6.78 -13.82
C LEU A 95 -17.11 8.27 -14.19
N ALA A 96 -18.32 8.79 -14.39
CA ALA A 96 -18.53 10.22 -14.68
C ALA A 96 -18.04 11.15 -13.54
N TRP A 97 -17.91 10.63 -12.32
CA TRP A 97 -17.34 11.35 -11.20
C TRP A 97 -15.81 11.51 -11.29
N PHE A 98 -15.14 10.66 -12.06
CA PHE A 98 -13.69 10.60 -12.11
C PHE A 98 -13.14 11.68 -13.06
N PRO A 99 -12.15 12.49 -12.64
CA PRO A 99 -11.65 13.64 -13.40
C PRO A 99 -10.66 13.23 -14.51
N PHE A 100 -11.14 12.55 -15.56
CA PHE A 100 -10.30 12.11 -16.69
C PHE A 100 -9.54 13.24 -17.40
N ASP A 101 -10.10 14.45 -17.42
CA ASP A 101 -9.48 15.62 -18.06
C ASP A 101 -8.22 16.13 -17.34
N ALA A 102 -8.08 15.81 -16.06
CA ALA A 102 -6.94 16.23 -15.24
C ALA A 102 -5.92 15.11 -15.01
N LEU A 103 -6.00 14.00 -15.76
CA LEU A 103 -5.08 12.87 -15.60
C LEU A 103 -3.62 13.30 -15.81
N PRO A 104 -2.73 13.03 -14.83
CA PRO A 104 -1.29 13.14 -15.04
C PRO A 104 -0.86 12.25 -16.21
N THR A 105 0.05 12.77 -17.04
CA THR A 105 0.55 12.05 -18.22
C THR A 105 1.95 11.51 -17.94
N PRO A 106 2.08 10.25 -17.48
CA PRO A 106 3.38 9.60 -17.40
C PRO A 106 4.07 9.51 -18.75
N ARG A 107 5.38 9.28 -18.72
CA ARG A 107 6.22 9.12 -19.91
C ARG A 107 6.96 7.80 -19.88
N TRP A 108 7.22 7.23 -21.05
CA TRP A 108 7.97 6.00 -21.19
C TRP A 108 9.45 6.23 -20.86
N LYS A 109 10.01 5.43 -19.94
CA LYS A 109 11.43 5.56 -19.54
C LYS A 109 12.41 5.31 -20.69
N SER A 110 12.02 4.56 -21.71
CA SER A 110 12.90 4.18 -22.83
C SER A 110 13.19 5.33 -23.81
N ASP A 111 12.21 6.19 -24.05
CA ASP A 111 12.20 7.15 -25.17
C ASP A 111 11.52 8.47 -24.80
N ASP A 112 11.15 8.67 -23.53
CA ASP A 112 10.47 9.85 -22.96
C ASP A 112 9.14 10.22 -23.64
N ALA A 113 8.62 9.32 -24.49
CA ALA A 113 7.36 9.51 -25.18
C ALA A 113 6.21 9.55 -24.15
N PRO A 114 5.23 10.48 -24.29
CA PRO A 114 4.07 10.49 -23.40
C PRO A 114 3.23 9.24 -23.60
N VAL A 115 2.72 8.69 -22.51
CA VAL A 115 1.74 7.59 -22.57
C VAL A 115 0.46 8.14 -23.19
N ALA A 116 -0.08 7.45 -24.20
CA ALA A 116 -1.30 7.87 -24.87
C ALA A 116 -2.46 7.98 -23.88
N ARG A 117 -3.22 9.08 -23.94
CA ARG A 117 -4.30 9.36 -23.00
C ARG A 117 -5.38 8.27 -23.01
N GLU A 118 -5.76 7.81 -24.19
CA GLU A 118 -6.74 6.74 -24.35
C GLU A 118 -6.27 5.44 -23.68
N SER A 119 -4.96 5.16 -23.69
CA SER A 119 -4.38 4.00 -23.02
C SER A 119 -4.54 4.10 -21.50
N LEU A 120 -4.30 5.28 -20.90
CA LEU A 120 -4.51 5.50 -19.47
C LEU A 120 -5.99 5.36 -19.09
N GLU A 121 -6.87 6.00 -19.88
CA GLU A 121 -8.32 5.91 -19.72
C GLU A 121 -8.80 4.46 -19.79
N TRP A 122 -8.31 3.69 -20.76
CA TRP A 122 -8.67 2.30 -20.92
C TRP A 122 -8.19 1.42 -19.75
N LEU A 123 -6.96 1.63 -19.28
CA LEU A 123 -6.43 0.91 -18.12
C LEU A 123 -7.26 1.20 -16.85
N LEU A 124 -7.69 2.44 -16.63
CA LEU A 124 -8.59 2.81 -15.53
C LEU A 124 -9.95 2.14 -15.65
N VAL A 125 -10.54 2.14 -16.85
CA VAL A 125 -11.83 1.48 -17.12
C VAL A 125 -11.73 -0.03 -16.88
N THR A 126 -10.62 -0.65 -17.28
CA THR A 126 -10.33 -2.07 -17.02
C THR A 126 -10.21 -2.34 -15.53
N ALA A 127 -9.42 -1.54 -14.81
CA ALA A 127 -9.26 -1.67 -13.37
C ALA A 127 -10.61 -1.57 -12.64
N HIS A 128 -11.43 -0.56 -12.97
CA HIS A 128 -12.80 -0.41 -12.46
C HIS A 128 -13.63 -1.70 -12.65
N LYS A 129 -13.60 -2.31 -13.84
CA LYS A 129 -14.39 -3.52 -14.16
C LYS A 129 -13.99 -4.74 -13.33
N LEU A 130 -12.74 -4.83 -12.87
CA LEU A 130 -12.26 -5.94 -12.03
C LEU A 130 -12.78 -5.88 -10.60
N LYS A 131 -13.30 -4.73 -10.14
CA LYS A 131 -13.87 -4.54 -8.79
C LYS A 131 -12.95 -4.98 -7.64
N SER A 132 -11.64 -4.95 -7.87
CA SER A 132 -10.59 -5.34 -6.93
C SER A 132 -9.50 -4.28 -6.93
N PRO A 133 -8.99 -3.85 -5.77
CA PRO A 133 -7.85 -2.94 -5.69
C PRO A 133 -6.51 -3.63 -6.05
N GLN A 134 -6.54 -4.92 -6.41
CA GLN A 134 -5.37 -5.65 -6.86
C GLN A 134 -4.99 -5.26 -8.29
N PRO A 135 -3.77 -4.77 -8.52
CA PRO A 135 -3.30 -4.51 -9.87
C PRO A 135 -3.05 -5.80 -10.63
N SER A 136 -3.32 -5.77 -11.93
CA SER A 136 -2.83 -6.83 -12.82
C SER A 136 -1.31 -6.73 -12.94
N PRO A 137 -0.60 -7.84 -13.20
CA PRO A 137 0.84 -7.80 -13.43
C PRO A 137 1.22 -6.87 -14.58
N LEU A 138 0.40 -6.83 -15.63
CA LEU A 138 0.64 -5.91 -16.75
C LEU A 138 0.52 -4.43 -16.33
N LEU A 139 -0.39 -4.08 -15.41
CA LEU A 139 -0.47 -2.70 -14.88
C LEU A 139 0.79 -2.35 -14.06
N ARG A 140 1.33 -3.29 -13.27
CA ARG A 140 2.60 -3.10 -12.57
C ARG A 140 3.76 -2.93 -13.54
N LEU A 141 3.86 -3.82 -14.52
CA LEU A 141 4.89 -3.76 -15.56
C LEU A 141 4.84 -2.42 -16.31
N TYR A 142 3.66 -1.95 -16.69
CA TYR A 142 3.51 -0.63 -17.29
C TYR A 142 4.01 0.49 -16.37
N ALA A 143 3.60 0.48 -15.11
CA ALA A 143 4.03 1.47 -14.13
C ALA A 143 5.56 1.50 -13.92
N GLU A 144 6.21 0.34 -13.89
CA GLU A 144 7.66 0.22 -13.78
C GLU A 144 8.40 0.86 -14.96
N HIS A 145 7.76 0.91 -16.13
CA HIS A 145 8.32 1.50 -17.35
C HIS A 145 7.93 2.97 -17.56
N TRP A 146 7.26 3.57 -16.58
CA TRP A 146 6.79 4.95 -16.65
C TRP A 146 7.52 5.86 -15.65
N SER A 147 8.06 6.98 -16.13
CA SER A 147 8.37 8.13 -15.28
C SER A 147 7.09 8.91 -14.99
N GLY A 148 6.95 9.39 -13.75
CA GLY A 148 5.72 10.07 -13.29
C GLY A 148 4.57 9.13 -12.90
N ALA A 149 4.81 7.82 -12.82
CA ALA A 149 3.79 6.86 -12.40
C ALA A 149 3.27 7.12 -10.97
N GLU A 150 4.15 7.56 -10.06
CA GLU A 150 3.79 7.95 -8.69
C GLU A 150 2.72 9.02 -8.60
N GLU A 151 2.87 10.08 -9.41
CA GLU A 151 1.91 11.17 -9.48
C GLU A 151 0.55 10.69 -9.97
N LEU A 152 0.52 9.81 -10.98
CA LEU A 152 -0.71 9.20 -11.48
C LEU A 152 -1.39 8.32 -10.42
N GLY A 153 -0.63 7.50 -9.70
CA GLY A 153 -1.16 6.67 -8.62
C GLY A 153 -1.76 7.49 -7.47
N GLU A 154 -1.07 8.55 -7.07
CA GLU A 154 -1.54 9.49 -6.03
C GLU A 154 -2.79 10.26 -6.49
N PHE A 155 -2.82 10.75 -7.73
CA PHE A 155 -4.00 11.41 -8.30
C PHE A 155 -5.24 10.53 -8.27
N VAL A 156 -5.11 9.25 -8.66
CA VAL A 156 -6.24 8.30 -8.64
C VAL A 156 -6.72 8.04 -7.21
N LEU A 157 -5.82 7.97 -6.23
CA LEU A 157 -6.20 7.83 -4.82
C LEU A 157 -6.94 9.07 -4.31
N ASP A 158 -6.42 10.25 -4.60
CA ASP A 158 -7.01 11.53 -4.17
C ASP A 158 -8.43 11.67 -4.77
N ALA A 159 -8.59 11.41 -6.08
CA ALA A 159 -9.91 11.42 -6.72
C ALA A 159 -10.90 10.41 -6.09
N TRP A 160 -10.43 9.19 -5.76
CA TRP A 160 -11.28 8.18 -5.11
C TRP A 160 -11.71 8.62 -3.71
N ILE A 161 -10.81 9.24 -2.94
CA ILE A 161 -11.10 9.75 -1.60
C ILE A 161 -12.05 10.95 -1.67
N ASP A 162 -11.83 11.87 -2.60
CA ASP A 162 -12.71 13.03 -2.81
C ASP A 162 -14.13 12.57 -3.16
N GLN A 163 -14.27 11.56 -4.02
CA GLN A 163 -15.57 10.98 -4.32
C GLN A 163 -16.20 10.26 -3.13
N ASP A 164 -15.44 9.49 -2.34
CA ASP A 164 -16.01 8.76 -1.20
C ASP A 164 -16.39 9.68 -0.03
N THR A 165 -15.63 10.76 0.14
CA THR A 165 -15.80 11.73 1.23
C THR A 165 -16.58 12.96 0.80
N ARG A 166 -17.07 13.00 -0.46
CA ARG A 166 -17.84 14.11 -1.02
C ARG A 166 -18.96 14.50 -0.05
N GLY A 167 -18.85 15.72 0.47
CA GLY A 167 -19.89 16.34 1.28
C GLY A 167 -21.13 16.65 0.44
N PRO A 168 -22.31 16.71 1.06
CA PRO A 168 -23.49 17.24 0.41
C PRO A 168 -23.28 18.69 -0.03
N SER A 169 -23.83 19.07 -1.18
CA SER A 169 -23.97 20.50 -1.51
C SER A 169 -24.93 21.18 -0.52
N ARG A 170 -24.76 22.48 -0.28
CA ARG A 170 -25.63 23.24 0.63
C ARG A 170 -27.11 23.04 0.31
N ASP A 171 -27.45 23.02 -0.98
CA ASP A 171 -28.83 22.86 -1.47
C ASP A 171 -29.36 21.43 -1.21
N GLU A 172 -28.52 20.40 -1.39
CA GLU A 172 -28.88 19.02 -1.04
C GLU A 172 -29.13 18.88 0.47
N VAL A 173 -28.24 19.43 1.32
CA VAL A 173 -28.43 19.42 2.78
C VAL A 173 -29.72 20.13 3.16
N GLU A 174 -29.93 21.33 2.64
CA GLU A 174 -31.05 22.19 3.02
C GLU A 174 -32.40 21.54 2.64
N SER A 175 -32.47 20.88 1.47
CA SER A 175 -33.67 20.17 1.05
C SER A 175 -34.02 18.98 1.98
N VAL A 176 -33.01 18.21 2.41
CA VAL A 176 -33.19 17.07 3.31
C VAL A 176 -33.48 17.54 4.74
N ALA A 177 -32.79 18.57 5.20
CA ALA A 177 -32.98 19.16 6.51
C ALA A 177 -34.38 19.78 6.65
N ARG A 178 -34.87 20.52 5.65
CA ARG A 178 -36.25 21.05 5.63
C ARG A 178 -37.28 19.94 5.70
N ARG A 179 -37.08 18.85 4.97
CA ARG A 179 -37.99 17.70 4.97
C ARG A 179 -38.03 17.00 6.33
N ARG A 180 -36.86 16.74 6.91
CA ARG A 180 -36.74 16.13 8.25
C ARG A 180 -37.32 17.02 9.33
N ALA A 181 -37.04 18.32 9.30
CA ALA A 181 -37.60 19.28 10.25
C ALA A 181 -39.12 19.22 10.25
N LYS A 182 -39.75 19.35 9.08
CA LYS A 182 -41.22 19.23 8.94
C LYS A 182 -41.77 17.91 9.45
N GLN A 183 -41.07 16.81 9.22
CA GLN A 183 -41.51 15.49 9.68
C GLN A 183 -41.36 15.34 11.19
N THR A 184 -40.26 15.80 11.78
CA THR A 184 -39.98 15.66 13.21
C THR A 184 -40.91 16.52 14.05
N VAL A 185 -41.19 17.77 13.64
CA VAL A 185 -42.09 18.65 14.41
C VAL A 185 -43.51 18.11 14.51
N GLN A 186 -43.96 17.28 13.56
CA GLN A 186 -45.27 16.60 13.63
C GLN A 186 -45.38 15.65 14.84
N TRP A 187 -44.25 15.16 15.36
CA TRP A 187 -44.22 14.15 16.43
C TRP A 187 -43.61 14.67 17.74
N THR A 188 -42.74 15.70 17.69
CA THR A 188 -42.03 16.19 18.89
C THR A 188 -42.53 17.54 19.41
N GLY A 189 -43.21 18.34 18.58
CA GLY A 189 -43.63 19.71 18.94
C GLY A 189 -42.48 20.71 19.09
N GLU A 190 -41.23 20.32 18.79
CA GLU A 190 -40.07 21.21 18.77
C GLU A 190 -40.23 22.30 17.68
N PRO A 191 -39.62 23.49 17.84
CA PRO A 191 -39.60 24.50 16.78
C PRO A 191 -38.94 23.98 15.50
N GLU A 192 -39.60 24.13 14.34
CA GLU A 192 -39.10 23.63 13.05
C GLU A 192 -37.70 24.16 12.72
N GLN A 193 -37.46 25.44 13.05
CA GLN A 193 -36.17 26.08 12.82
C GLN A 193 -35.03 25.43 13.62
N GLU A 194 -35.27 25.03 14.87
CA GLU A 194 -34.26 24.38 15.71
C GLU A 194 -33.95 22.97 15.20
N VAL A 195 -34.98 22.22 14.80
CA VAL A 195 -34.80 20.88 14.20
C VAL A 195 -34.08 20.99 12.86
N PHE A 196 -34.42 21.99 12.05
CA PHE A 196 -33.76 22.27 10.78
C PHE A 196 -32.26 22.56 11.00
N GLU A 197 -31.91 23.48 11.89
CA GLU A 197 -30.51 23.84 12.16
C GLU A 197 -29.71 22.67 12.74
N ARG A 198 -30.31 21.88 13.64
CA ARG A 198 -29.68 20.66 14.17
C ARG A 198 -29.41 19.65 13.05
N THR A 199 -30.42 19.41 12.21
CA THR A 199 -30.31 18.48 11.08
C THR A 199 -29.29 18.95 10.05
N MET A 200 -29.24 20.26 9.75
CA MET A 200 -28.20 20.86 8.89
C MET A 200 -26.80 20.57 9.43
N ARG A 201 -26.55 20.82 10.73
CA ARG A 201 -25.24 20.55 11.37
C ARG A 201 -24.86 19.08 11.30
N GLU A 202 -25.81 18.17 11.50
CA GLU A 202 -25.59 16.73 11.40
C GLU A 202 -25.26 16.29 9.97
N LEU A 203 -26.02 16.75 8.98
CA LEU A 203 -25.88 16.31 7.60
C LEU A 203 -24.63 16.88 6.91
N ILE A 204 -24.19 18.09 7.26
CA ILE A 204 -22.94 18.68 6.72
C ILE A 204 -21.71 17.84 7.06
N LEU A 205 -21.73 17.11 8.18
CA LEU A 205 -20.63 16.26 8.61
C LEU A 205 -20.67 14.85 8.00
N GLN A 206 -21.74 14.48 7.30
CA GLN A 206 -21.93 13.15 6.72
C GLN A 206 -21.51 13.12 5.26
N PRO A 207 -20.60 12.22 4.87
CA PRO A 207 -20.22 12.08 3.48
C PRO A 207 -21.37 11.42 2.68
N LEU A 208 -21.83 12.10 1.63
CA LEU A 208 -22.88 11.60 0.73
C LEU A 208 -22.32 10.73 -0.41
N GLY A 209 -21.08 10.97 -0.82
CA GLY A 209 -20.43 10.20 -1.86
C GLY A 209 -20.09 8.77 -1.45
N SER A 210 -19.81 7.91 -2.41
CA SER A 210 -19.27 6.57 -2.16
C SER A 210 -18.54 6.09 -3.40
N ALA A 211 -17.26 5.74 -3.26
CA ALA A 211 -16.46 5.21 -4.36
C ALA A 211 -16.25 3.69 -4.22
N GLN A 212 -16.94 3.04 -3.27
CA GLN A 212 -16.77 1.62 -2.97
C GLN A 212 -17.16 0.68 -4.12
N ALA A 213 -18.11 1.10 -4.97
CA ALA A 213 -18.49 0.37 -6.18
C ALA A 213 -17.37 0.41 -7.24
N ASP A 214 -16.52 1.43 -7.19
CA ASP A 214 -15.47 1.74 -8.15
C ASP A 214 -14.06 1.41 -7.63
N ARG A 215 -13.96 0.72 -6.49
CA ARG A 215 -12.70 0.30 -5.83
C ARG A 215 -11.66 -0.36 -6.73
N GLY A 216 -12.06 -0.83 -7.91
CA GLY A 216 -11.14 -1.33 -8.93
C GLY A 216 -10.08 -0.31 -9.34
N VAL A 217 -10.40 0.99 -9.37
CA VAL A 217 -9.44 2.04 -9.74
C VAL A 217 -8.26 2.15 -8.76
N LEU A 218 -8.43 1.67 -7.52
CA LEU A 218 -7.37 1.62 -6.51
C LEU A 218 -6.22 0.65 -6.87
N ALA A 219 -6.36 -0.14 -7.93
CA ALA A 219 -5.26 -0.87 -8.54
C ALA A 219 -4.11 0.08 -8.97
N PHE A 220 -4.38 1.32 -9.32
CA PHE A 220 -3.35 2.31 -9.68
C PHE A 220 -2.48 2.68 -8.49
N PRO A 221 -2.99 3.27 -7.38
CA PRO A 221 -2.17 3.53 -6.21
C PRO A 221 -1.52 2.27 -5.61
N ALA A 222 -2.09 1.07 -5.82
CA ALA A 222 -1.43 -0.18 -5.47
C ALA A 222 -0.21 -0.50 -6.35
N ALA A 223 -0.31 -0.30 -7.68
CA ALA A 223 0.77 -0.59 -8.61
C ALA A 223 1.87 0.48 -8.59
N MET A 224 1.51 1.74 -8.41
CA MET A 224 2.39 2.85 -8.77
C MET A 224 2.38 4.04 -7.83
N GLY A 225 1.69 4.01 -6.69
CA GLY A 225 1.64 5.19 -5.81
C GLY A 225 2.94 5.48 -5.04
N GLY A 226 3.25 6.77 -4.87
CA GLY A 226 4.39 7.23 -4.08
C GLY A 226 4.18 7.16 -2.56
N ALA A 227 5.08 7.81 -1.83
CA ALA A 227 5.08 7.82 -0.35
C ALA A 227 3.82 8.43 0.28
N ARG A 228 3.13 9.36 -0.41
CA ARG A 228 1.93 10.03 0.14
C ARG A 228 0.74 9.10 0.26
N VAL A 229 0.72 7.98 -0.48
CA VAL A 229 -0.37 7.00 -0.40
C VAL A 229 -0.60 6.53 1.04
N VAL A 230 0.47 6.18 1.74
CA VAL A 230 0.38 5.65 3.12
C VAL A 230 -0.15 6.71 4.08
N GLU A 231 0.32 7.95 3.97
CA GLU A 231 -0.13 9.07 4.82
C GLU A 231 -1.61 9.38 4.59
N THR A 232 -2.02 9.38 3.33
CA THR A 232 -3.40 9.64 2.90
C THR A 232 -4.35 8.55 3.40
N VAL A 233 -3.96 7.27 3.26
CA VAL A 233 -4.74 6.14 3.79
C VAL A 233 -4.78 6.17 5.31
N GLU A 234 -3.67 6.43 6.01
CA GLU A 234 -3.65 6.52 7.47
C GLU A 234 -4.61 7.62 7.97
N ALA A 235 -4.59 8.79 7.35
CA ALA A 235 -5.51 9.88 7.66
C ALA A 235 -6.97 9.48 7.43
N TYR A 236 -7.26 8.82 6.31
CA TYR A 236 -8.59 8.31 5.99
C TYR A 236 -9.08 7.32 7.05
N LEU A 237 -8.27 6.31 7.39
CA LEU A 237 -8.60 5.32 8.41
C LEU A 237 -8.91 5.99 9.76
N LYS A 238 -8.07 6.94 10.20
CA LYS A 238 -8.26 7.66 11.48
C LYS A 238 -9.53 8.49 11.49
N ARG A 239 -9.88 9.14 10.37
CA ARG A 239 -11.02 10.05 10.27
C ARG A 239 -12.35 9.32 10.07
N TRP A 240 -12.37 8.24 9.30
CA TRP A 240 -13.60 7.67 8.75
C TRP A 240 -13.93 6.24 9.21
N TYR A 241 -13.10 5.61 10.04
CA TYR A 241 -13.32 4.23 10.53
C TYR A 241 -14.72 3.94 11.09
N GLY A 242 -15.42 4.93 11.64
CA GLY A 242 -16.76 4.80 12.21
C GLY A 242 -17.89 4.80 11.17
N TRP A 243 -17.68 5.45 10.02
CA TRP A 243 -18.70 5.67 8.98
C TRP A 243 -18.44 4.90 7.68
N ARG A 244 -17.18 4.53 7.45
CA ARG A 244 -16.67 4.02 6.17
C ARG A 244 -15.88 2.73 6.35
N ALA A 245 -16.39 1.82 7.18
CA ALA A 245 -15.71 0.55 7.44
C ALA A 245 -15.44 -0.29 6.17
N PRO A 246 -16.36 -0.40 5.19
CA PRO A 246 -16.07 -1.11 3.93
C PRO A 246 -14.90 -0.50 3.15
N GLN A 247 -14.87 0.82 3.04
CA GLN A 247 -13.81 1.57 2.37
C GLN A 247 -12.47 1.44 3.09
N CYS A 248 -12.48 1.52 4.42
CA CYS A 248 -11.28 1.29 5.23
C CYS A 248 -10.68 -0.08 4.94
N LYS A 249 -11.52 -1.13 4.84
CA LYS A 249 -11.08 -2.48 4.47
C LYS A 249 -10.53 -2.52 3.04
N THR A 250 -11.16 -1.81 2.11
CA THR A 250 -10.69 -1.72 0.71
C THR A 250 -9.35 -0.99 0.59
N LEU A 251 -9.11 0.08 1.36
CA LEU A 251 -7.79 0.73 1.39
C LEU A 251 -6.73 -0.16 2.03
N ILE A 252 -7.09 -0.96 3.05
CA ILE A 252 -6.21 -1.99 3.63
C ILE A 252 -5.86 -3.07 2.59
N GLN A 253 -6.84 -3.50 1.79
CA GLN A 253 -6.63 -4.43 0.68
C GLN A 253 -5.69 -3.84 -0.37
N MET A 254 -5.84 -2.55 -0.70
CA MET A 254 -4.96 -1.83 -1.62
C MET A 254 -3.52 -1.76 -1.08
N LEU A 255 -3.34 -1.38 0.18
CA LEU A 255 -2.02 -1.32 0.82
C LEU A 255 -1.32 -2.68 0.84
N ALA A 256 -2.07 -3.76 1.03
CA ALA A 256 -1.53 -5.11 1.00
C ALA A 256 -0.96 -5.50 -0.38
N GLN A 257 -1.30 -4.79 -1.44
CA GLN A 257 -0.75 -5.03 -2.78
C GLN A 257 0.51 -4.19 -3.07
N ARG A 258 0.96 -3.36 -2.13
CA ARG A 258 2.16 -2.55 -2.28
C ARG A 258 3.34 -3.25 -1.62
N ASP A 259 4.52 -3.15 -2.24
CA ASP A 259 5.73 -3.83 -1.76
C ASP A 259 6.62 -2.97 -0.87
N ASP A 260 6.27 -1.68 -0.68
CA ASP A 260 7.05 -0.76 0.12
C ASP A 260 6.85 -0.98 1.63
N GLY A 261 7.93 -0.76 2.39
CA GLY A 261 7.94 -0.99 3.83
C GLY A 261 6.93 -0.12 4.59
N ARG A 262 6.60 1.09 4.12
CA ARG A 262 5.66 1.98 4.83
C ARG A 262 4.23 1.43 4.78
N SER A 263 3.81 0.87 3.65
CA SER A 263 2.52 0.20 3.52
C SER A 263 2.40 -0.99 4.46
N ILE A 264 3.44 -1.83 4.51
CA ILE A 264 3.49 -3.00 5.41
C ILE A 264 3.42 -2.56 6.87
N GLN A 265 4.11 -1.49 7.24
CA GLN A 265 4.11 -0.98 8.61
C GLN A 265 2.76 -0.40 9.03
N LEU A 266 2.08 0.33 8.14
CA LEU A 266 0.71 0.78 8.40
C LEU A 266 -0.25 -0.42 8.53
N LEU A 267 -0.05 -1.46 7.72
CA LEU A 267 -0.84 -2.68 7.78
C LEU A 267 -0.67 -3.41 9.13
N LEU A 268 0.59 -3.61 9.56
CA LEU A 268 0.93 -4.21 10.86
C LEU A 268 0.41 -3.39 12.05
N ALA A 269 0.55 -2.07 12.01
CA ALA A 269 0.01 -1.18 13.05
C ALA A 269 -1.53 -1.27 13.13
N THR A 270 -2.19 -1.39 11.97
CA THR A 270 -3.64 -1.55 11.89
C THR A 270 -4.09 -2.92 12.41
N ALA A 271 -3.35 -3.99 12.12
CA ALA A 271 -3.65 -5.34 12.58
C ALA A 271 -3.53 -5.50 14.12
N THR A 272 -2.66 -4.73 14.77
CA THR A 272 -2.40 -4.88 16.21
C THR A 272 -3.31 -4.02 17.09
N ARG A 273 -3.53 -2.75 16.74
CA ARG A 273 -4.10 -1.75 17.67
C ARG A 273 -5.32 -1.01 17.18
N PHE A 274 -5.82 -1.32 15.99
CA PHE A 274 -6.95 -0.55 15.44
C PHE A 274 -8.24 -0.84 16.22
N ARG A 275 -8.90 0.24 16.67
CA ARG A 275 -10.09 0.18 17.55
C ARG A 275 -11.26 -0.62 16.97
N THR A 276 -11.50 -0.51 15.67
CA THR A 276 -12.60 -1.23 15.00
C THR A 276 -12.21 -2.67 14.71
N LYS A 277 -12.83 -3.63 15.42
CA LYS A 277 -12.57 -5.07 15.26
C LYS A 277 -12.62 -5.56 13.81
N GLY A 278 -13.61 -5.10 13.03
CA GLY A 278 -13.75 -5.52 11.63
C GLY A 278 -12.62 -5.02 10.72
N ILE A 279 -12.10 -3.82 10.96
CA ILE A 279 -10.96 -3.25 10.21
C ILE A 279 -9.67 -3.94 10.63
N ARG A 280 -9.51 -4.16 11.94
CA ARG A 280 -8.36 -4.90 12.49
C ARG A 280 -8.25 -6.32 11.93
N LYS A 281 -9.35 -7.08 11.91
CA LYS A 281 -9.38 -8.43 11.32
C LYS A 281 -9.05 -8.46 9.83
N GLU A 282 -9.48 -7.45 9.09
CA GLU A 282 -9.09 -7.34 7.68
C GLU A 282 -7.58 -7.13 7.55
N ALA A 283 -7.00 -6.21 8.35
CA ALA A 283 -5.56 -6.01 8.35
C ALA A 283 -4.78 -7.27 8.79
N GLU A 284 -5.22 -7.97 9.84
CA GLU A 284 -4.65 -9.27 10.26
C GLU A 284 -4.62 -10.27 9.10
N LYS A 285 -5.75 -10.43 8.37
CA LYS A 285 -5.82 -11.30 7.19
C LYS A 285 -4.80 -10.89 6.13
N ARG A 286 -4.70 -9.59 5.83
CA ARG A 286 -3.76 -9.08 4.81
C ARG A 286 -2.30 -9.19 5.23
N VAL A 287 -1.98 -9.07 6.52
CA VAL A 287 -0.63 -9.34 7.05
C VAL A 287 -0.22 -10.78 6.75
N VAL A 288 -1.12 -11.74 7.01
CA VAL A 288 -0.87 -13.17 6.69
C VAL A 288 -0.62 -13.36 5.20
N GLU A 289 -1.51 -12.83 4.34
CA GLU A 289 -1.35 -12.94 2.87
C GLU A 289 -0.04 -12.31 2.37
N VAL A 290 0.37 -11.16 2.92
CA VAL A 290 1.64 -10.52 2.55
C VAL A 290 2.84 -11.35 3.01
N ALA A 291 2.77 -11.92 4.21
CA ALA A 291 3.83 -12.76 4.75
C ALA A 291 3.99 -14.06 3.94
N GLU A 292 2.88 -14.74 3.64
CA GLU A 292 2.84 -15.98 2.83
C GLU A 292 3.45 -15.77 1.45
N ARG A 293 3.13 -14.67 0.75
CA ARG A 293 3.73 -14.34 -0.55
C ARG A 293 5.25 -14.16 -0.51
N ARG A 294 5.81 -13.84 0.66
CA ARG A 294 7.25 -13.67 0.87
C ARG A 294 7.90 -14.91 1.51
N GLY A 295 7.13 -15.98 1.75
CA GLY A 295 7.61 -17.16 2.46
C GLY A 295 7.93 -16.89 3.93
N TRP A 296 7.28 -15.90 4.54
CA TRP A 296 7.50 -15.46 5.92
C TRP A 296 6.27 -15.71 6.79
N THR A 297 6.50 -15.84 8.08
CA THR A 297 5.43 -15.70 9.08
C THR A 297 5.07 -14.23 9.30
N PRO A 298 3.88 -13.91 9.84
CA PRO A 298 3.53 -12.55 10.26
C PRO A 298 4.55 -11.91 11.21
N ALA A 299 5.17 -12.71 12.08
CA ALA A 299 6.20 -12.25 13.01
C ALA A 299 7.47 -11.84 12.26
N GLU A 300 7.94 -12.69 11.34
CA GLU A 300 9.09 -12.38 10.49
C GLU A 300 8.83 -11.19 9.58
N LEU A 301 7.62 -11.05 9.02
CA LEU A 301 7.26 -9.88 8.22
C LEU A 301 7.45 -8.60 9.02
N ALA A 302 7.04 -8.58 10.28
CA ALA A 302 7.18 -7.42 11.15
C ALA A 302 8.62 -7.17 11.60
N ASP A 303 9.44 -8.21 11.75
CA ASP A 303 10.87 -8.09 12.06
C ASP A 303 11.66 -7.56 10.85
N ARG A 304 11.44 -8.17 9.68
CA ARG A 304 12.16 -7.87 8.43
C ARG A 304 11.80 -6.52 7.82
N THR A 305 10.67 -5.93 8.21
CA THR A 305 10.19 -4.64 7.66
C THR A 305 10.23 -3.49 8.67
N ALA A 306 10.84 -3.71 9.84
CA ALA A 306 11.01 -2.66 10.85
C ALA A 306 11.72 -1.44 10.24
N PRO A 307 11.22 -0.21 10.44
CA PRO A 307 11.86 0.95 9.83
C PRO A 307 13.15 1.36 10.53
N THR A 308 14.20 1.57 9.74
CA THR A 308 15.49 2.10 10.22
C THR A 308 15.47 3.61 10.48
N ALA A 309 14.41 4.31 10.07
CA ALA A 309 14.33 5.78 10.10
C ALA A 309 15.49 6.50 9.37
N GLY A 310 16.05 5.82 8.35
CA GLY A 310 17.21 6.31 7.59
C GLY A 310 18.55 6.09 8.29
N PHE A 311 18.57 5.45 9.46
CA PHE A 311 19.81 5.04 10.10
C PHE A 311 20.41 3.83 9.39
N GLU A 312 21.72 3.78 9.39
CA GLU A 312 22.55 2.64 9.03
C GLU A 312 23.47 2.33 10.19
N LEU A 313 24.13 1.17 10.18
CA LEU A 313 25.23 0.90 11.11
C LEU A 313 26.51 1.51 10.53
N ASP A 314 27.21 2.31 11.33
CA ASP A 314 28.51 2.84 10.96
C ASP A 314 29.54 1.70 10.87
N GLU A 315 30.26 1.60 9.76
CA GLU A 315 31.22 0.51 9.51
C GLU A 315 32.38 0.50 10.52
N THR A 316 32.68 1.65 11.14
CA THR A 316 33.84 1.82 12.02
C THR A 316 33.57 1.34 13.45
N ASP A 317 32.40 1.67 14.00
CA ASP A 317 32.04 1.40 15.41
C ASP A 317 30.76 0.56 15.58
N GLY A 318 30.09 0.20 14.49
CA GLY A 318 28.83 -0.54 14.49
C GLY A 318 27.67 0.22 15.10
N ARG A 319 27.77 1.53 15.31
CA ARG A 319 26.72 2.33 15.95
C ARG A 319 25.77 2.93 14.91
N PRO A 320 24.49 3.14 15.27
CA PRO A 320 23.54 3.77 14.36
C PRO A 320 23.94 5.20 13.99
N VAL A 321 24.00 5.48 12.69
CA VAL A 321 24.28 6.80 12.14
C VAL A 321 23.32 7.14 11.00
N LEU A 322 22.86 8.39 10.97
CA LEU A 322 22.13 8.98 9.84
C LEU A 322 22.96 10.15 9.33
N ARG A 323 23.37 10.08 8.06
CA ARG A 323 24.17 11.11 7.39
C ARG A 323 23.23 12.09 6.69
N LEU A 324 23.39 13.38 7.00
CA LEU A 324 22.56 14.46 6.47
C LEU A 324 23.45 15.39 5.64
N ASP A 325 23.34 15.31 4.32
CA ASP A 325 24.16 16.08 3.40
C ASP A 325 23.68 17.53 3.27
N LEU A 326 24.62 18.47 3.38
CA LEU A 326 24.41 19.91 3.17
C LEU A 326 25.32 20.45 2.05
N GLY A 327 25.96 19.58 1.26
CA GLY A 327 26.90 19.93 0.20
C GLY A 327 28.35 19.87 0.69
N GLN A 328 28.90 20.99 1.16
CA GLN A 328 30.31 21.03 1.60
C GLN A 328 30.57 20.33 2.95
N ARG A 329 29.51 19.94 3.67
CA ARG A 329 29.61 19.21 4.92
C ARG A 329 28.43 18.29 5.12
N THR A 330 28.65 17.26 5.91
CA THR A 330 27.62 16.32 6.34
C THR A 330 27.41 16.47 7.84
N LEU A 331 26.16 16.55 8.28
CA LEU A 331 25.82 16.43 9.70
C LEU A 331 25.56 14.96 10.03
N LEU A 332 26.03 14.52 11.18
CA LEU A 332 25.80 13.17 11.67
C LEU A 332 24.72 13.18 12.74
N ALA A 333 23.65 12.44 12.51
CA ALA A 333 22.64 12.13 13.53
C ALA A 333 22.91 10.75 14.13
N ARG A 334 22.77 10.63 15.45
CA ARG A 334 22.95 9.41 16.25
C ARG A 334 21.73 9.17 17.14
N LEU A 335 21.66 7.98 17.73
CA LEU A 335 20.70 7.66 18.79
C LEU A 335 21.36 7.88 20.16
N ASP A 336 20.69 8.61 21.05
CA ASP A 336 21.14 8.76 22.46
C ASP A 336 20.76 7.54 23.32
N ALA A 337 21.05 7.62 24.63
CA ALA A 337 20.75 6.55 25.58
C ALA A 337 19.25 6.27 25.73
N GLU A 338 18.38 7.21 25.34
CA GLU A 338 16.93 7.04 25.29
C GLU A 338 16.44 6.61 23.89
N LEU A 339 17.35 6.30 22.97
CA LEU A 339 17.09 6.02 21.56
C LEU A 339 16.39 7.17 20.83
N SER A 340 16.61 8.40 21.30
CA SER A 340 16.17 9.61 20.63
C SER A 340 17.21 10.07 19.62
N VAL A 341 16.73 10.59 18.48
CA VAL A 341 17.59 11.09 17.41
C VAL A 341 18.17 12.46 17.80
N VAL A 342 19.50 12.55 17.80
CA VAL A 342 20.28 13.76 18.14
C VAL A 342 21.37 14.00 17.09
N LEU A 343 21.74 15.25 16.86
CA LEU A 343 22.90 15.61 16.05
C LEU A 343 24.18 15.57 16.89
N ASP A 344 25.19 14.91 16.37
CA ASP A 344 26.55 14.91 16.91
C ASP A 344 27.24 16.22 16.51
N LYS A 345 27.76 16.95 17.50
CA LYS A 345 28.50 18.20 17.30
C LYS A 345 30.02 18.02 17.46
N GLY A 346 30.49 16.80 17.71
CA GLY A 346 31.86 16.54 18.14
C GLY A 346 32.05 16.78 19.64
N ASP A 347 33.17 16.29 20.17
CA ASP A 347 33.59 16.44 21.58
C ASP A 347 32.53 16.00 22.61
N GLY A 348 31.74 14.97 22.27
CA GLY A 348 30.66 14.45 23.11
C GLY A 348 29.44 15.37 23.23
N LYS A 349 29.39 16.49 22.50
CA LYS A 349 28.25 17.42 22.51
C LYS A 349 27.20 16.98 21.50
N VAL A 350 25.93 17.02 21.91
CA VAL A 350 24.79 16.66 21.04
C VAL A 350 23.76 17.78 20.94
N SER A 351 22.87 17.71 19.94
CA SER A 351 21.74 18.64 19.81
C SER A 351 20.48 17.99 19.27
N LYS A 352 19.34 18.32 19.91
CA LYS A 352 18.01 17.86 19.48
C LYS A 352 17.40 18.72 18.37
N ALA A 353 18.04 19.84 18.02
CA ALA A 353 17.57 20.81 17.04
C ALA A 353 18.48 20.84 15.82
N PHE A 354 17.88 20.95 14.64
CA PHE A 354 18.64 21.14 13.40
C PHE A 354 19.27 22.55 13.40
N PRO A 355 20.58 22.69 13.14
CA PRO A 355 21.25 23.98 13.14
C PRO A 355 20.73 24.90 12.03
N LYS A 356 20.92 26.21 12.18
CA LYS A 356 20.69 27.14 11.06
C LYS A 356 21.71 26.82 9.94
N PRO A 357 21.28 26.70 8.67
CA PRO A 357 22.20 26.55 7.55
C PRO A 357 23.21 27.70 7.50
N ARG A 358 24.45 27.39 7.16
CA ARG A 358 25.55 28.35 6.91
C ARG A 358 25.48 28.86 5.48
N LYS A 359 26.25 29.92 5.19
CA LYS A 359 26.32 30.53 3.85
C LYS A 359 26.79 29.54 2.77
N ASP A 360 27.66 28.61 3.15
CA ASP A 360 28.26 27.63 2.22
C ASP A 360 27.47 26.31 2.14
N ASP A 361 26.39 26.17 2.93
CA ASP A 361 25.49 25.02 2.82
C ASP A 361 24.61 25.18 1.56
N GLU A 362 24.47 24.12 0.78
CA GLU A 362 23.60 24.15 -0.39
C GLU A 362 22.12 24.21 0.05
N PRO A 363 21.33 25.21 -0.40
CA PRO A 363 19.98 25.44 0.12
C PRO A 363 19.01 24.27 -0.03
N THR A 364 19.03 23.55 -1.16
CA THR A 364 18.09 22.46 -1.43
C THR A 364 18.38 21.22 -0.56
N LEU A 365 19.66 20.86 -0.40
CA LEU A 365 20.19 19.81 0.44
C LEU A 365 19.98 20.14 1.91
N ALA A 366 20.22 21.37 2.34
CA ALA A 366 19.95 21.78 3.72
C ALA A 366 18.45 21.68 4.08
N ALA A 367 17.56 22.03 3.15
CA ALA A 367 16.13 21.86 3.33
C ALA A 367 15.74 20.36 3.37
N ALA A 368 16.31 19.54 2.50
CA ALA A 368 16.11 18.09 2.47
C ALA A 368 16.61 17.42 3.76
N ALA A 369 17.83 17.75 4.21
CA ALA A 369 18.44 17.28 5.45
C ALA A 369 17.60 17.63 6.68
N LYS A 370 17.07 18.87 6.75
CA LYS A 370 16.17 19.27 7.85
C LYS A 370 14.87 18.47 7.86
N ARG A 371 14.30 18.18 6.69
CA ARG A 371 13.10 17.32 6.55
C ARG A 371 13.43 15.88 6.95
N ALA A 372 14.53 15.32 6.48
CA ALA A 372 14.99 13.98 6.80
C ALA A 372 15.25 13.81 8.31
N PHE A 373 15.93 14.75 8.95
CA PHE A 373 16.14 14.75 10.41
C PHE A 373 14.81 14.76 11.19
N SER A 374 13.85 15.59 10.75
CA SER A 374 12.54 15.69 11.41
C SER A 374 11.72 14.39 11.23
N ALA A 375 11.75 13.80 10.03
CA ALA A 375 11.13 12.53 9.74
C ALA A 375 11.76 11.40 10.56
N ALA A 376 13.10 11.34 10.62
CA ALA A 376 13.85 10.36 11.40
C ALA A 376 13.50 10.40 12.88
N LYS A 377 13.38 11.60 13.48
CA LYS A 377 12.91 11.75 14.88
C LYS A 377 11.54 11.10 15.12
N LYS A 378 10.58 11.34 14.23
CA LYS A 378 9.22 10.80 14.34
C LYS A 378 9.23 9.28 14.14
N GLN A 379 9.90 8.82 13.10
CA GLN A 379 9.93 7.42 12.71
C GLN A 379 10.71 6.56 13.71
N ALA A 380 11.87 7.00 14.19
CA ALA A 380 12.65 6.29 15.20
C ALA A 380 11.87 6.14 16.51
N LYS A 381 11.21 7.22 16.98
CA LYS A 381 10.33 7.16 18.16
C LYS A 381 9.21 6.13 17.99
N GLN A 382 8.57 6.10 16.82
CA GLN A 382 7.51 5.14 16.51
C GLN A 382 8.04 3.69 16.44
N THR A 383 9.19 3.47 15.78
CA THR A 383 9.85 2.16 15.71
C THR A 383 10.20 1.65 17.10
N VAL A 384 10.83 2.49 17.94
CA VAL A 384 11.17 2.13 19.33
C VAL A 384 9.91 1.72 20.10
N GLN A 385 8.86 2.54 20.08
CA GLN A 385 7.62 2.24 20.79
C GLN A 385 6.96 0.94 20.31
N MET A 386 6.92 0.71 18.99
CA MET A 386 6.32 -0.48 18.40
C MET A 386 7.11 -1.74 18.79
N GLN A 387 8.44 -1.71 18.60
CA GLN A 387 9.29 -2.88 18.80
C GLN A 387 9.48 -3.20 20.29
N SER A 388 9.46 -2.21 21.19
CA SER A 388 9.43 -2.47 22.63
C SER A 388 8.17 -3.24 23.05
N THR A 389 6.99 -2.90 22.51
CA THR A 389 5.79 -3.69 22.80
C THR A 389 5.87 -5.08 22.19
N ARG A 390 6.37 -5.21 20.95
CA ARG A 390 6.53 -6.53 20.32
C ARG A 390 7.47 -7.43 21.09
N PHE A 391 8.59 -6.93 21.60
CA PHE A 391 9.49 -7.72 22.45
C PHE A 391 8.84 -8.09 23.77
N TYR A 392 8.05 -7.21 24.39
CA TYR A 392 7.26 -7.56 25.57
C TYR A 392 6.29 -8.73 25.27
N ASP A 393 5.51 -8.61 24.20
CA ASP A 393 4.56 -9.66 23.79
C ASP A 393 5.28 -10.98 23.47
N ALA A 394 6.42 -10.90 22.77
CA ALA A 394 7.28 -12.03 22.42
C ALA A 394 7.83 -12.75 23.66
N MET A 395 8.26 -12.00 24.68
CA MET A 395 8.67 -12.57 25.97
C MET A 395 7.50 -13.27 26.66
N CYS A 396 6.30 -12.69 26.65
CA CYS A 396 5.11 -13.29 27.26
C CYS A 396 4.72 -14.64 26.62
N VAL A 397 4.93 -14.79 25.31
CA VAL A 397 4.59 -16.03 24.58
C VAL A 397 5.78 -16.97 24.35
N GLY A 398 6.97 -16.63 24.88
CA GLY A 398 8.19 -17.43 24.71
C GLY A 398 8.61 -17.57 23.24
N GLN A 399 8.41 -16.52 22.44
CA GLN A 399 8.76 -16.54 21.02
C GLN A 399 10.25 -16.82 20.84
N ARG A 400 10.57 -17.68 19.88
CA ARG A 400 11.94 -18.03 19.48
C ARG A 400 12.21 -17.51 18.07
N TRP A 401 13.48 -17.24 17.79
CA TRP A 401 13.97 -16.92 16.46
C TRP A 401 15.07 -17.90 16.10
N ASP A 402 15.18 -18.23 14.82
CA ASP A 402 16.40 -18.82 14.31
C ASP A 402 17.56 -17.79 14.42
N LEU A 403 18.78 -18.29 14.61
CA LEU A 403 19.94 -17.45 14.90
C LEU A 403 20.25 -16.47 13.76
N GLU A 404 20.03 -16.88 12.51
CA GLU A 404 20.35 -16.07 11.32
C GLU A 404 19.37 -14.91 11.17
N THR A 405 18.07 -15.17 11.30
CA THR A 405 17.02 -14.15 11.32
C THR A 405 17.23 -13.18 12.47
N TRP A 406 17.53 -13.69 13.67
CA TRP A 406 17.82 -12.83 14.83
C TRP A 406 19.03 -11.93 14.57
N ARG A 407 20.14 -12.48 14.06
CA ARG A 407 21.35 -11.70 13.76
C ARG A 407 21.10 -10.66 12.68
N THR A 408 20.37 -11.02 11.63
CA THR A 408 20.21 -10.16 10.45
C THR A 408 19.18 -9.06 10.69
N TYR A 409 17.99 -9.40 11.18
CA TYR A 409 16.85 -8.48 11.20
C TYR A 409 16.58 -7.84 12.55
N LEU A 410 17.07 -8.44 13.64
CA LEU A 410 16.92 -7.88 14.99
C LEU A 410 18.22 -7.20 15.42
N TRP A 411 19.30 -7.98 15.60
CA TRP A 411 20.58 -7.46 16.08
C TRP A 411 21.25 -6.50 15.09
N GLY A 412 21.28 -6.87 13.80
CA GLY A 412 21.86 -6.08 12.72
C GLY A 412 21.04 -4.84 12.35
N HIS A 413 19.83 -4.68 12.88
CA HIS A 413 19.01 -3.51 12.60
C HIS A 413 19.46 -2.32 13.47
N PRO A 414 19.65 -1.11 12.90
CA PRO A 414 20.22 0.04 13.60
C PRO A 414 19.42 0.49 14.83
N ILE A 415 18.08 0.47 14.78
CA ILE A 415 17.25 0.82 15.95
C ILE A 415 16.94 -0.42 16.81
N VAL A 416 16.39 -1.48 16.22
CA VAL A 416 15.99 -2.71 16.93
C VAL A 416 17.15 -3.38 17.63
N GLY A 417 18.35 -3.41 17.05
CA GLY A 417 19.54 -3.96 17.69
C GLY A 417 19.88 -3.26 19.01
N ARG A 418 19.65 -1.94 19.12
CA ARG A 418 19.83 -1.20 20.38
C ARG A 418 18.79 -1.56 21.44
N LEU A 419 17.61 -2.05 21.03
CA LEU A 419 16.64 -2.64 21.94
C LEU A 419 17.07 -4.04 22.35
N CYS A 420 17.60 -4.85 21.42
CA CYS A 420 18.12 -6.17 21.72
C CYS A 420 19.24 -6.13 22.76
N GLU A 421 20.13 -5.15 22.71
CA GLU A 421 21.19 -4.94 23.72
C GLU A 421 20.65 -4.68 25.15
N ARG A 422 19.39 -4.26 25.28
CA ARG A 422 18.74 -3.99 26.58
C ARG A 422 17.95 -5.19 27.11
N LEU A 423 17.96 -6.30 26.39
CA LEU A 423 17.25 -7.52 26.73
C LEU A 423 18.24 -8.62 27.08
N VAL A 424 17.80 -9.53 27.96
CA VAL A 424 18.51 -10.77 28.22
C VAL A 424 18.00 -11.81 27.23
N TRP A 425 18.93 -12.44 26.50
CA TRP A 425 18.62 -13.47 25.52
C TRP A 425 19.10 -14.83 26.03
N ILE A 426 18.33 -15.87 25.74
CA ILE A 426 18.73 -17.26 25.96
C ILE A 426 19.12 -17.89 24.62
N ALA A 427 20.20 -18.66 24.61
CA ALA A 427 20.58 -19.45 23.45
C ALA A 427 20.09 -20.88 23.62
N MET A 428 19.44 -21.43 22.60
CA MET A 428 18.92 -22.81 22.63
C MET A 428 19.39 -23.61 21.42
N ARG A 429 19.60 -24.92 21.61
CA ARG A 429 19.73 -25.90 20.53
C ARG A 429 18.58 -26.90 20.65
N GLY A 430 17.60 -26.80 19.76
CA GLY A 430 16.32 -27.49 19.95
C GLY A 430 15.65 -27.00 21.25
N ASP A 431 15.38 -27.92 22.17
CA ASP A 431 14.84 -27.60 23.50
C ASP A 431 15.90 -27.53 24.60
N THR A 432 17.18 -27.71 24.26
CA THR A 432 18.27 -27.61 25.22
C THR A 432 18.75 -26.16 25.36
N LEU A 433 18.72 -25.64 26.58
CA LEU A 433 19.33 -24.34 26.92
C LEU A 433 20.85 -24.46 26.87
N LEU A 434 21.50 -23.54 26.16
CA LEU A 434 22.95 -23.47 26.03
C LEU A 434 23.56 -22.44 27.00
N SER A 435 22.96 -21.26 27.09
CA SER A 435 23.41 -20.13 27.92
C SER A 435 22.32 -19.10 28.12
#